data_AF-A0A2V4W445-F1
#
_entry.id   AF-A0A2V4W445-F1
#
_cell.length_a   1.000
_cell.length_b   1.000
_cell.length_c   1.000
_cell.angle_alpha   90.00
_cell.angle_beta   90.00
_cell.angle_gamma   90.00
#
_symmetry.space_group_name_H-M   'P 1'
#
loop_
_entity.id
_entity.type
_entity.pdbx_description
1 polymer ?
#
loop_
_entity_poly.entity_id
_entity_poly.type
_entity_poly.pdbx_seq_one_letter_code
_entity_poly.pdbx_strand_id
1 'polypeptide(L)'
;MLNLFRGKNAKSAIHTAVGGFLHEEKKRHRNAVDFLQMMAGVTVYVAEEVWGTTESEMKISDTVRFDMETQSFFYKTDGNEINVQALKGQPFWQSVQQVMVFGQDLLDDIKEREEGRKQLVSNIADLTQQMNESSIVMSRVKMFRV
;
A
#
# COMPACT_ATOMS: atom_id res chain seq x y z
N MET A 1 -36.63 31.18 12.03
CA MET A 1 -35.88 30.98 13.29
C MET A 1 -36.29 29.65 13.90
N LEU A 2 -35.41 28.65 13.91
CA LEU A 2 -35.67 27.33 14.48
C LEU A 2 -35.44 27.35 15.99
N ASN A 3 -36.52 27.47 16.77
CA ASN A 3 -36.52 27.19 18.20
C ASN A 3 -36.55 25.67 18.42
N LEU A 4 -35.38 25.02 18.43
CA LEU A 4 -35.27 23.56 18.61
C LEU A 4 -34.60 23.12 19.92
N PHE A 5 -34.28 24.03 20.83
CA PHE A 5 -33.56 23.68 22.06
C PHE A 5 -34.07 24.40 23.30
N ARG A 6 -35.35 24.21 23.63
CA ARG A 6 -35.88 24.53 24.97
C ARG A 6 -36.41 23.27 25.63
N GLY A 7 -35.66 22.76 26.61
CA GLY A 7 -36.13 21.73 27.53
C GLY A 7 -35.02 20.78 27.96
N LYS A 8 -35.04 20.34 29.22
CA LYS A 8 -34.08 19.42 29.87
C LYS A 8 -33.72 18.15 29.05
N ASN A 9 -34.54 17.80 28.06
CA ASN A 9 -34.34 16.68 27.12
C ASN A 9 -33.29 16.95 26.03
N ALA A 10 -32.98 18.20 25.71
CA ALA A 10 -31.94 18.56 24.74
C ALA A 10 -30.53 18.14 25.23
N LYS A 11 -30.27 18.28 26.53
CA LYS A 11 -28.99 17.89 27.14
C LYS A 11 -28.78 16.37 27.07
N SER A 12 -29.85 15.61 27.28
CA SER A 12 -29.91 14.14 27.12
C SER A 12 -29.68 13.71 25.66
N ALA A 13 -30.36 14.35 24.71
CA ALA A 13 -30.20 14.04 23.28
C ALA A 13 -28.79 14.36 22.77
N ILE A 14 -28.21 15.49 23.19
CA ILE A 14 -26.83 15.86 22.86
C ILE A 14 -25.84 14.86 23.47
N HIS A 15 -26.01 14.47 24.74
CA HIS A 15 -25.13 13.47 25.36
C HIS A 15 -25.18 12.12 24.66
N THR A 16 -26.36 11.65 24.25
CA THR A 16 -26.52 10.40 23.50
C THR A 16 -25.90 10.50 22.11
N ALA A 17 -26.13 11.59 21.38
CA ALA A 17 -25.57 11.80 20.05
C ALA A 17 -24.03 11.92 20.08
N VAL A 18 -23.49 12.70 21.03
CA VAL A 18 -22.04 12.86 21.23
C VAL A 18 -21.42 11.54 21.71
N GLY A 19 -22.09 10.80 22.59
CA GLY A 19 -21.65 9.47 23.05
C GLY A 19 -21.57 8.45 21.92
N GLY A 20 -22.60 8.40 21.07
CA GLY A 20 -22.61 7.55 19.87
C GLY A 20 -21.52 7.93 18.87
N PHE A 21 -21.35 9.22 18.60
CA PHE A 21 -20.28 9.72 17.73
C PHE A 21 -18.90 9.35 18.27
N LEU A 22 -18.62 9.57 19.55
CA LEU A 22 -17.34 9.24 20.17
C LEU A 22 -17.06 7.73 20.15
N HIS A 23 -18.10 6.89 20.27
CA HIS A 23 -17.94 5.45 20.17
C HIS A 23 -17.50 5.03 18.76
N GLU A 24 -18.19 5.54 17.73
CA GLU A 24 -17.83 5.30 16.34
C GLU A 24 -16.45 5.86 15.99
N GLU A 25 -16.10 7.04 16.48
CA GLU A 25 -14.79 7.64 16.23
C GLU A 25 -13.66 6.81 16.86
N LYS A 26 -13.85 6.30 18.08
CA LYS A 26 -12.89 5.37 18.71
C LYS A 26 -12.73 4.08 17.90
N LYS A 27 -13.84 3.56 17.36
CA LYS A 27 -13.82 2.37 16.50
C LYS A 27 -13.05 2.63 15.21
N ARG A 28 -13.33 3.75 14.52
CA ARG A 28 -12.61 4.15 13.31
C ARG A 28 -11.12 4.33 13.59
N HIS A 29 -10.77 4.98 14.69
CA HIS A 29 -9.38 5.20 15.05
C HIS A 29 -8.63 3.88 15.26
N ARG A 30 -9.24 2.90 15.96
CA ARG A 30 -8.65 1.55 16.09
C ARG A 30 -8.44 0.88 14.72
N ASN A 31 -9.46 0.86 13.88
CA ASN A 31 -9.35 0.26 12.54
C ASN A 31 -8.25 0.94 11.70
N ALA A 32 -8.09 2.25 11.84
CA ALA A 32 -7.03 2.99 11.15
C ALA A 32 -5.63 2.64 11.69
N VAL A 33 -5.48 2.43 13.00
CA VAL A 33 -4.22 1.95 13.58
C VAL A 33 -3.89 0.55 13.10
N ASP A 34 -4.87 -0.37 13.08
CA ASP A 34 -4.69 -1.72 12.57
C ASP A 34 -4.27 -1.70 11.08
N PHE A 35 -4.90 -0.82 10.29
CA PHE A 35 -4.52 -0.58 8.90
C PHE A 35 -3.07 -0.09 8.77
N LEU A 36 -2.64 0.89 9.58
CA LEU A 36 -1.25 1.37 9.56
C LEU A 36 -0.26 0.26 9.90
N GLN A 37 -0.56 -0.61 10.87
CA GLN A 37 0.31 -1.74 11.22
C GLN A 37 0.40 -2.76 10.08
N MET A 38 -0.74 -3.08 9.46
CA MET A 38 -0.76 -3.96 8.29
C MET A 38 0.08 -3.37 7.15
N MET A 39 -0.09 -2.08 6.86
CA MET A 39 0.68 -1.40 5.82
C MET A 39 2.17 -1.39 6.12
N ALA A 40 2.58 -1.17 7.36
CA ALA A 40 4.00 -1.23 7.74
C ALA A 40 4.62 -2.59 7.38
N GLY A 41 3.94 -3.70 7.69
CA GLY A 41 4.40 -5.04 7.34
C GLY A 41 4.43 -5.28 5.83
N VAL A 42 3.38 -4.87 5.11
CA VAL A 42 3.32 -5.00 3.64
C VAL A 42 4.41 -4.20 2.96
N THR A 43 4.66 -2.95 3.40
CA THR A 43 5.66 -2.07 2.79
C THR A 43 7.06 -2.65 2.91
N VAL A 44 7.43 -3.19 4.08
CA VAL A 44 8.73 -3.87 4.27
C VAL A 44 8.86 -5.07 3.34
N TYR A 45 7.85 -5.95 3.33
CA TYR A 45 7.87 -7.14 2.48
C TYR A 45 8.02 -6.79 0.99
N VAL A 46 7.25 -5.80 0.51
CA VAL A 46 7.30 -5.37 -0.90
C VAL A 46 8.63 -4.71 -1.23
N ALA A 47 9.16 -3.89 -0.35
CA ALA A 47 10.46 -3.25 -0.53
C ALA A 47 11.58 -4.29 -0.72
N GLU A 48 11.61 -5.32 0.12
CA GLU A 48 12.64 -6.38 0.06
C GLU A 48 12.40 -7.35 -1.11
N GLU A 49 11.20 -7.92 -1.21
CA GLU A 49 10.93 -9.06 -2.10
C GLU A 49 10.53 -8.66 -3.53
N VAL A 50 9.89 -7.50 -3.70
CA VAL A 50 9.35 -7.07 -5.00
C VAL A 50 10.22 -5.99 -5.64
N TRP A 51 10.66 -5.01 -4.85
CA TRP A 51 11.47 -3.90 -5.34
C TRP A 51 12.97 -4.14 -5.19
N GLY A 52 13.39 -5.01 -4.28
CA GLY A 52 14.81 -5.28 -4.01
C GLY A 52 15.57 -4.07 -3.50
N THR A 53 14.89 -3.16 -2.77
CA THR A 53 15.51 -1.95 -2.23
C THR A 53 16.09 -2.18 -0.84
N THR A 54 17.20 -1.51 -0.55
CA THR A 54 17.85 -1.49 0.77
C THR A 54 17.75 -0.12 1.43
N GLU A 55 16.86 0.74 0.93
CA GLU A 55 16.63 2.06 1.53
C GLU A 55 16.07 1.92 2.95
N SER A 56 16.61 2.69 3.89
CA SER A 56 16.17 2.68 5.29
C SER A 56 14.88 3.48 5.52
N GLU A 57 14.51 4.34 4.57
CA GLU A 57 13.30 5.14 4.62
C GLU A 57 12.64 5.27 3.25
N MET A 58 11.33 5.52 3.27
CA MET A 58 10.52 5.67 2.06
C MET A 58 9.64 6.91 2.17
N LYS A 59 9.68 7.77 1.15
CA LYS A 59 8.77 8.92 1.08
C LYS A 59 7.39 8.45 0.62
N ILE A 60 6.38 8.59 1.48
CA ILE A 60 4.98 8.24 1.17
C ILE A 60 4.26 9.44 0.55
N SER A 61 4.52 10.63 1.07
CA SER A 61 3.99 11.90 0.56
C SER A 61 4.93 13.05 0.93
N ASP A 62 4.55 14.30 0.65
CA ASP A 62 5.30 15.47 1.12
C ASP A 62 5.33 15.60 2.64
N THR A 63 4.31 15.06 3.33
CA THR A 63 4.16 15.18 4.78
C THR A 63 4.32 13.86 5.52
N VAL A 64 4.34 12.72 4.84
CA VAL A 64 4.46 11.40 5.48
C VAL A 64 5.65 10.65 4.90
N ARG A 65 6.48 10.11 5.78
CA ARG A 65 7.50 9.11 5.44
C ARG A 65 7.24 7.81 6.19
N PHE A 66 7.74 6.72 5.65
CA PHE A 66 7.83 5.43 6.29
C PHE A 66 9.28 5.12 6.61
N ASP A 67 9.51 4.60 7.81
CA ASP A 67 10.81 4.22 8.32
C ASP A 67 10.86 2.69 8.36
N MET A 68 11.77 2.09 7.58
CA MET A 68 11.85 0.64 7.41
C MET A 68 12.42 -0.04 8.67
N GLU A 69 13.35 0.62 9.37
CA GLU A 69 13.99 0.07 10.57
C GLU A 69 13.01 -0.04 11.74
N THR A 70 12.23 1.02 11.95
CA THR A 70 11.25 1.10 13.04
C THR A 70 9.85 0.67 12.62
N GLN A 71 9.66 0.34 11.34
CA GLN A 71 8.39 -0.03 10.72
C GLN A 71 7.26 0.94 11.08
N SER A 72 7.56 2.23 10.99
CA SER A 72 6.70 3.28 11.52
C SER A 72 6.51 4.42 10.53
N PHE A 73 5.29 4.96 10.51
CA PHE A 73 4.97 6.15 9.73
C PHE A 73 5.20 7.42 10.55
N PHE A 74 5.85 8.40 9.95
CA PHE A 74 6.14 9.69 10.56
C PHE A 74 5.53 10.83 9.74
N TYR A 75 4.89 11.75 10.45
CA TYR A 75 4.39 13.01 9.91
C TYR A 75 5.44 14.11 10.09
N LYS A 76 5.80 14.74 8.98
CA LYS A 76 6.73 15.87 8.91
C LYS A 76 5.97 17.16 9.17
N THR A 77 6.40 17.89 10.19
CA THR A 77 5.97 19.25 10.51
C THR A 77 7.21 20.12 10.67
N ASP A 78 7.11 21.44 10.59
CA ASP A 78 8.24 22.37 10.47
C ASP A 78 9.42 22.06 11.43
N GLY A 79 10.42 21.33 10.94
CA GLY A 79 11.62 20.92 11.67
C GLY A 79 11.49 19.72 12.62
N ASN A 80 10.31 19.10 12.74
CA ASN A 80 10.05 17.96 13.63
C ASN A 80 9.32 16.82 12.93
N GLU A 81 9.50 15.62 13.48
CA GLU A 81 8.77 14.44 13.03
C GLU A 81 8.02 13.80 14.20
N ILE A 82 6.78 13.41 13.93
CA ILE A 82 5.90 12.82 14.93
C ILE A 82 5.36 11.51 14.37
N ASN A 83 5.42 10.44 15.15
CA ASN A 83 4.82 9.18 14.77
C ASN A 83 3.32 9.37 14.49
N VAL A 84 2.84 8.87 13.35
CA VAL A 84 1.45 9.05 12.92
C VAL A 84 0.47 8.50 13.95
N GLN A 85 0.78 7.38 14.62
CA GLN A 85 -0.09 6.79 15.64
C GLN A 85 -0.20 7.66 16.91
N ALA A 86 0.75 8.58 17.13
CA ALA A 86 0.69 9.54 18.24
C ALA A 86 -0.12 10.80 17.90
N LEU A 87 -0.46 11.02 16.62
CA LEU A 87 -1.26 12.16 16.20
C LEU A 87 -2.71 12.04 16.65
N LYS A 88 -3.39 13.19 16.72
CA LYS A 88 -4.80 13.29 17.10
C LYS A 88 -5.55 14.20 16.15
N GLY A 89 -6.83 13.91 15.92
CA GLY A 89 -7.70 14.75 15.11
C GLY A 89 -7.28 14.79 13.64
N GLN A 90 -7.31 15.98 13.03
CA GLN A 90 -7.12 16.14 11.59
C GLN A 90 -5.76 15.66 11.06
N PRO A 91 -4.60 15.96 11.69
CA PRO A 91 -3.30 15.48 11.21
C PRO A 91 -3.20 13.95 11.14
N PHE A 92 -3.81 13.25 12.11
CA PHE A 92 -3.89 11.79 12.10
C PHE A 92 -4.65 11.31 10.87
N TRP A 93 -5.87 11.83 10.66
CA TRP A 93 -6.73 11.40 9.57
C TRP A 93 -6.14 11.70 8.19
N GLN A 94 -5.49 12.86 8.02
CA GLN A 94 -4.79 13.21 6.79
C GLN A 94 -3.63 12.24 6.51
N SER A 95 -2.85 11.90 7.54
CA SER A 95 -1.75 10.94 7.39
C SER A 95 -2.26 9.56 7.01
N VAL A 96 -3.33 9.08 7.65
CA VAL A 96 -3.97 7.79 7.30
C VAL A 96 -4.43 7.79 5.85
N GLN A 97 -5.08 8.86 5.38
CA GLN A 97 -5.52 8.97 3.99
C GLN A 97 -4.35 8.89 3.00
N GLN A 98 -3.24 9.56 3.29
CA GLN A 98 -2.05 9.51 2.43
C GLN A 98 -1.46 8.09 2.38
N VAL A 99 -1.42 7.39 3.52
CA VAL A 99 -0.98 5.98 3.56
C VAL A 99 -1.95 5.06 2.81
N MET A 100 -3.26 5.34 2.83
CA MET A 100 -4.24 4.60 2.03
C MET A 100 -4.04 4.78 0.53
N VAL A 101 -3.77 6.01 0.07
CA VAL A 101 -3.46 6.28 -1.34
C VAL A 101 -2.21 5.52 -1.75
N PHE A 102 -1.15 5.60 -0.95
CA PHE A 102 0.06 4.81 -1.19
C PHE A 102 -0.20 3.30 -1.24
N GLY A 103 -1.04 2.78 -0.33
CA GLY A 103 -1.41 1.37 -0.36
C GLY A 103 -2.14 0.96 -1.64
N GLN A 104 -2.98 1.84 -2.19
CA GLN A 104 -3.62 1.61 -3.48
C GLN A 104 -2.60 1.59 -4.62
N ASP A 105 -1.68 2.57 -4.65
CA ASP A 105 -0.64 2.66 -5.67
C ASP A 105 0.28 1.42 -5.65
N LEU A 106 0.64 0.96 -4.44
CA LEU A 106 1.42 -0.26 -4.25
C LEU A 106 0.70 -1.50 -4.78
N LEU A 107 -0.61 -1.63 -4.54
CA LEU A 107 -1.39 -2.75 -5.06
C LEU A 107 -1.45 -2.74 -6.59
N ASP A 108 -1.52 -1.57 -7.20
CA ASP A 108 -1.60 -1.46 -8.65
C ASP A 108 -0.24 -1.74 -9.32
N ASP A 109 0.89 -1.30 -8.73
CA ASP A 109 2.25 -1.69 -9.16
C ASP A 109 2.45 -3.22 -9.09
N ILE A 110 2.01 -3.86 -8.00
CA ILE A 110 2.11 -5.32 -7.86
C ILE A 110 1.32 -6.04 -8.97
N LYS A 111 0.11 -5.57 -9.30
CA LYS A 111 -0.70 -6.17 -10.37
C LYS A 111 -0.04 -6.04 -11.72
N GLU A 112 0.47 -4.86 -12.05
CA GLU A 112 1.15 -4.61 -13.33
C GLU A 112 2.38 -5.53 -13.49
N ARG A 113 3.19 -5.65 -12.43
CA ARG A 113 4.34 -6.57 -12.43
C ARG A 113 3.94 -8.02 -12.60
N GLU A 114 2.86 -8.45 -11.97
CA GLU A 114 2.34 -9.81 -12.10
C GLU A 114 1.84 -10.10 -13.53
N GLU A 115 1.20 -9.13 -14.17
CA GLU A 115 0.80 -9.23 -15.58
C GLU A 115 2.02 -9.30 -16.51
N GLY A 116 3.04 -8.48 -16.28
CA GLY A 116 4.31 -8.55 -17.00
C GLY A 116 5.01 -9.90 -16.83
N ARG A 117 5.00 -10.47 -15.61
CA ARG A 117 5.54 -11.81 -15.34
C ARG A 117 4.85 -12.89 -16.15
N LYS A 118 3.52 -12.86 -16.26
CA LYS A 118 2.76 -13.84 -17.06
C LYS A 118 3.12 -13.76 -18.54
N GLN A 119 3.29 -12.55 -19.08
CA GLN A 119 3.73 -12.36 -20.47
C GLN A 119 5.13 -12.93 -20.70
N LEU A 120 6.08 -12.70 -19.79
CA LEU A 120 7.43 -13.26 -19.88
C LEU A 120 7.41 -14.80 -19.88
N VAL A 121 6.63 -15.41 -18.99
CA VAL A 121 6.49 -16.88 -18.95
C VAL A 121 5.93 -17.42 -20.26
N SER A 122 4.92 -16.74 -20.85
CA SER A 122 4.38 -17.11 -22.17
C SER A 122 5.46 -17.04 -23.26
N ASN A 123 6.22 -15.94 -23.32
CA ASN A 123 7.26 -15.76 -24.32
C ASN A 123 8.38 -16.80 -24.20
N ILE A 124 8.76 -17.20 -22.97
CA ILE A 124 9.74 -18.26 -22.72
C ILE A 124 9.20 -19.62 -23.21
N ALA A 125 7.91 -19.90 -22.98
CA ALA A 125 7.29 -21.12 -23.47
C ALA A 125 7.31 -21.18 -25.01
N ASP A 126 6.95 -20.08 -25.67
CA ASP A 126 6.96 -19.96 -27.13
C ASP A 126 8.37 -20.13 -27.71
N LEU A 127 9.38 -19.48 -27.11
CA LEU A 127 10.78 -19.63 -27.51
C LEU A 127 11.29 -21.07 -27.33
N THR A 128 10.91 -21.72 -26.22
CA THR A 128 11.26 -23.11 -25.94
C THR A 128 10.64 -24.04 -26.99
N GLN A 129 9.39 -23.80 -27.36
CA GLN A 129 8.72 -24.54 -28.42
C GLN A 129 9.41 -24.32 -29.78
N GLN A 130 9.70 -23.07 -30.16
CA GLN A 130 10.41 -22.76 -31.39
C GLN A 130 11.79 -23.41 -31.45
N MET A 131 12.54 -23.43 -30.35
CA MET A 131 13.83 -24.14 -30.26
C MET A 131 13.67 -25.64 -30.47
N ASN A 132 12.67 -26.26 -29.84
CA ASN A 132 12.38 -27.69 -30.02
C ASN A 132 12.01 -28.01 -31.47
N GLU A 133 11.19 -27.17 -32.11
CA GLU A 133 10.78 -27.31 -33.51
C GLU A 133 11.92 -27.01 -34.51
N SER A 134 12.83 -26.09 -34.17
CA SER A 134 13.98 -25.70 -35.02
C SER A 134 15.15 -26.68 -34.93
N SER A 135 15.17 -27.58 -33.95
CA SER A 135 16.31 -28.48 -33.67
C SER A 135 16.46 -29.66 -34.63
N ILE A 136 15.65 -29.79 -35.70
CA ILE A 136 15.81 -30.84 -36.72
C ILE A 136 15.52 -30.35 -38.14
N VAL A 137 16.47 -29.67 -38.79
CA VAL A 137 16.79 -29.84 -40.23
C VAL A 137 18.29 -29.56 -40.48
N MET A 138 19.19 -30.37 -39.91
CA MET A 138 20.51 -30.57 -40.53
C MET A 138 20.40 -31.69 -41.57
N SER A 139 19.87 -31.33 -42.75
CA SER A 139 19.87 -32.21 -43.91
C SER A 139 21.31 -32.58 -44.26
N ARG A 140 21.64 -33.86 -44.10
CA ARG A 140 22.91 -34.50 -44.49
C ARG A 140 23.39 -33.97 -45.84
N VAL A 141 24.45 -33.17 -45.83
CA VAL A 141 25.25 -32.90 -47.03
C VAL A 141 25.93 -34.22 -47.40
N LYS A 142 25.41 -34.90 -48.43
CA LYS A 142 26.08 -36.02 -49.07
C LYS A 142 27.39 -35.50 -49.67
N MET A 143 28.52 -35.76 -49.00
CA MET A 143 29.82 -35.67 -49.66
C MET A 143 29.91 -36.79 -50.71
N PHE A 144 29.79 -36.42 -51.98
CA PHE A 144 30.22 -37.26 -53.08
C PHE A 144 31.75 -37.29 -53.08
N ARG A 145 32.34 -38.48 -52.92
CA ARG A 145 33.77 -38.72 -53.19
C ARG A 145 33.99 -38.63 -54.70
N VAL A 146 34.96 -37.84 -55.11
CA VAL A 146 35.57 -37.83 -56.45
C VAL A 146 36.72 -38.84 -56.46
#